data_AF-A0A2U1MSL4-F1
#
_entry.id   AF-A0A2U1MSL4-F1
#
_cell.length_a   1.000
_cell.length_b   1.000
_cell.length_c   1.000
_cell.angle_alpha   90.00
_cell.angle_beta   90.00
_cell.angle_gamma   90.00
#
_symmetry.space_group_name_H-M   'P 1'
#
loop_
_entity.id
_entity.type
_entity.pdbx_description
1 polymer ?
#
loop_
_entity_poly.entity_id
_entity_poly.type
_entity_poly.pdbx_seq_one_letter_code
_entity_poly.pdbx_strand_id
1 'polypeptide(L)'
;MPILFKTLLIIRSTNNHLFKKPKSFSFSFSSMAEGGHTAKRFWDKFKKESILTLYTPFVVSLASGNLKIDSFRHFLAQDLHFYKCFAQAYELAEDCADDDDAKVSIVELRKSVLKELKHHGEFVQEWSLDLSKETTPNAATTKYTNFLLATASGKVDGVKGPGELATPFEKTKLAAYTLGAMAPSLRLYVFLGKEIKSLVDANGDDHPYMKWIDKYSSETYQEVLLQTEDLLDKLSVSLTGEELDTMQKLYHQALKLEMEFFVAQPVDQQTVLPLSKQHIPAEHRLMLFSDFDLTCTVVDSSAILAEIAIVTAPKIDQTQPESQSQITRMPSADLRNTWELLSTQYSEEYEQCTESMLANEKVEEFDYEGLKKALEQLSEFERRANMRVIESNVLKGLNLEDIKRAGERLILHDGCMGFFQNITKNENLNVNVHVLSYCWCADLIRSAFSSGGIPTMQVHANEFEYEGSLSTGEILKKVESPIDKLQAFTDILKNCDQSEKTNLTIYIGDSVGDLLCLLEADIGIVIGSSSSLRRIASHFGVSFVPLFPALVKKQKELVEGNSFSWKGLSGVLYTVSSWAEVHSFTIGSS
;
A
#
# COMPACT_ATOMS: atom_id res chain seq x y z
N MET A 1 1.42 -1.22 -19.28
CA MET A 1 0.66 -2.11 -20.20
C MET A 1 -0.56 -1.33 -20.64
N PRO A 2 -0.91 -1.33 -21.93
CA PRO A 2 -2.10 -0.63 -22.42
C PRO A 2 -3.35 -1.10 -21.67
N ILE A 3 -4.20 -0.15 -21.27
CA ILE A 3 -5.48 -0.30 -20.54
C ILE A 3 -6.29 -1.50 -21.05
N LEU A 4 -6.39 -1.63 -22.37
CA LEU A 4 -7.16 -2.67 -23.04
C LEU A 4 -6.51 -4.07 -23.05
N PHE A 5 -5.18 -4.20 -22.95
CA PHE A 5 -4.53 -5.51 -22.94
C PHE A 5 -4.83 -6.32 -21.67
N LYS A 6 -5.04 -5.64 -20.53
CA LYS A 6 -5.53 -6.26 -19.29
C LYS A 6 -7.00 -6.70 -19.40
N THR A 7 -7.82 -5.96 -20.13
CA THR A 7 -9.21 -6.32 -20.45
C THR A 7 -9.29 -7.70 -21.11
N LEU A 8 -8.38 -8.02 -22.04
CA LEU A 8 -8.31 -9.35 -22.68
C LEU A 8 -7.93 -10.49 -21.72
N LEU A 9 -6.98 -10.28 -20.82
CA LEU A 9 -6.58 -11.27 -19.82
C LEU A 9 -7.73 -11.60 -18.84
N ILE A 10 -8.53 -10.59 -18.50
CA ILE A 10 -9.71 -10.76 -17.64
C ILE A 10 -10.84 -11.45 -18.41
N ILE A 11 -11.17 -11.01 -19.64
CA ILE A 11 -12.21 -11.62 -20.48
C ILE A 11 -11.90 -13.10 -20.80
N ARG A 12 -10.63 -13.48 -20.92
CA ARG A 12 -10.19 -14.89 -21.12
C ARG A 12 -10.22 -15.71 -19.81
N SER A 13 -10.16 -15.05 -18.66
CA SER A 13 -10.17 -15.67 -17.32
C SER A 13 -11.59 -15.80 -16.72
N THR A 14 -12.51 -14.90 -17.06
CA THR A 14 -13.87 -14.84 -16.52
C THR A 14 -14.83 -15.84 -17.19
N ASN A 15 -14.61 -17.13 -16.92
CA ASN A 15 -15.74 -18.07 -16.87
C ASN A 15 -16.55 -17.82 -15.58
N ASN A 16 -17.55 -16.95 -15.64
CA ASN A 16 -18.76 -16.95 -14.78
C ASN A 16 -18.69 -16.52 -13.28
N HIS A 17 -17.76 -15.66 -12.85
CA HIS A 17 -17.59 -15.37 -11.40
C HIS A 17 -18.14 -14.04 -10.84
N LEU A 18 -18.43 -13.01 -11.66
CA LEU A 18 -18.84 -11.69 -11.13
C LEU A 18 -20.32 -11.55 -10.70
N PHE A 19 -21.22 -12.48 -11.10
CA PHE A 19 -22.68 -12.32 -10.92
C PHE A 19 -23.39 -13.39 -10.06
N LYS A 20 -22.68 -14.25 -9.32
CA LYS A 20 -23.32 -15.17 -8.35
C LYS A 20 -23.33 -14.57 -6.93
N LYS A 21 -24.43 -14.79 -6.19
CA LYS A 21 -24.54 -14.56 -4.73
C LYS A 21 -23.28 -15.12 -4.03
N PRO A 22 -22.81 -14.50 -2.93
CA PRO A 22 -21.59 -14.95 -2.27
C PRO A 22 -21.84 -16.33 -1.68
N LYS A 23 -21.43 -17.38 -2.39
CA LYS A 23 -20.60 -18.35 -1.69
C LYS A 23 -19.34 -17.56 -1.38
N SER A 24 -18.93 -17.55 -0.12
CA SER A 24 -17.65 -17.02 0.33
C SER A 24 -16.58 -17.36 -0.71
N PHE A 25 -16.29 -16.42 -1.61
CA PHE A 25 -15.09 -16.49 -2.42
C PHE A 25 -14.00 -16.07 -1.45
N SER A 26 -13.56 -17.05 -0.66
CA SER A 26 -12.13 -17.20 -0.52
C SER A 26 -11.60 -17.09 -1.94
N PHE A 27 -10.76 -16.10 -2.20
CA PHE A 27 -9.70 -16.37 -3.15
C PHE A 27 -9.03 -17.63 -2.59
N SER A 28 -9.43 -18.80 -3.08
CA SER A 28 -8.43 -19.82 -3.29
C SER A 28 -7.52 -19.19 -4.32
N PHE A 29 -6.52 -18.45 -3.82
CA PHE A 29 -5.19 -18.81 -4.23
C PHE A 29 -5.21 -20.34 -4.21
N SER A 30 -5.31 -20.92 -5.40
CA SER A 30 -4.52 -22.10 -5.67
C SER A 30 -3.06 -21.68 -5.46
N SER A 31 -2.68 -21.39 -4.21
CA SER A 31 -1.45 -21.94 -3.70
C SER A 31 -1.73 -23.43 -3.79
N MET A 32 -1.34 -23.98 -4.94
CA MET A 32 -0.82 -25.33 -4.93
C MET A 32 -0.01 -25.46 -3.65
N ALA A 33 -0.20 -26.57 -2.96
CA ALA A 33 0.64 -26.98 -1.85
C ALA A 33 2.09 -27.17 -2.36
N GLU A 34 2.73 -26.08 -2.76
CA GLU A 34 4.17 -25.92 -2.86
C GLU A 34 4.61 -25.49 -1.47
N GLY A 35 5.51 -26.25 -0.87
CA GLY A 35 5.96 -26.11 0.52
C GLY A 35 6.48 -24.70 0.84
N GLY A 36 5.56 -23.80 1.21
CA GLY A 36 5.85 -22.47 1.69
C GLY A 36 5.86 -22.44 3.21
N HIS A 37 6.96 -21.97 3.77
CA HIS A 37 7.17 -21.61 5.17
C HIS A 37 6.02 -20.74 5.73
N THR A 38 5.31 -21.23 6.77
CA THR A 38 4.15 -20.58 7.41
C THR A 38 4.49 -19.17 7.90
N ALA A 39 5.66 -18.98 8.49
CA ALA A 39 6.14 -17.69 8.98
C ALA A 39 6.21 -16.64 7.86
N LYS A 40 6.79 -17.01 6.71
CA LYS A 40 6.87 -16.13 5.54
C LYS A 40 5.50 -15.73 5.01
N ARG A 41 4.56 -16.69 4.96
CA ARG A 41 3.17 -16.42 4.54
C ARG A 41 2.49 -15.41 5.46
N PHE A 42 2.71 -15.50 6.78
CA PHE A 42 2.16 -14.54 7.73
C PHE A 42 2.80 -13.15 7.57
N TRP A 43 4.11 -13.08 7.41
CA TRP A 43 4.82 -11.82 7.14
C TRP A 43 4.29 -11.12 5.88
N ASP A 44 4.18 -11.85 4.76
CA ASP A 44 3.71 -11.29 3.49
C ASP A 44 2.27 -10.78 3.59
N LYS A 45 1.42 -11.46 4.38
CA LYS A 45 0.02 -11.07 4.61
C LYS A 45 -0.13 -9.81 5.46
N PHE A 46 0.78 -9.58 6.42
CA PHE A 46 0.74 -8.45 7.35
C PHE A 46 1.88 -7.45 7.10
N LYS A 47 2.37 -7.38 5.87
CA LYS A 47 3.44 -6.44 5.47
C LYS A 47 3.04 -4.98 5.66
N LYS A 48 1.74 -4.67 5.69
CA LYS A 48 1.24 -3.31 5.93
C LYS A 48 1.81 -2.71 7.21
N GLU A 49 1.75 -3.44 8.33
CA GLU A 49 2.22 -2.96 9.63
C GLU A 49 3.73 -2.67 9.67
N SER A 50 4.54 -3.43 8.92
CA SER A 50 5.98 -3.16 8.83
C SER A 50 6.27 -1.89 8.02
N ILE A 51 5.50 -1.62 6.97
CA ILE A 51 5.57 -0.36 6.23
C ILE A 51 5.12 0.82 7.11
N LEU A 52 4.00 0.70 7.83
CA LEU A 52 3.55 1.73 8.77
C LEU A 52 4.61 2.03 9.85
N THR A 53 5.37 1.01 10.28
CA THR A 53 6.47 1.18 11.24
C THR A 53 7.67 1.90 10.63
N LEU A 54 8.06 1.52 9.41
CA LEU A 54 9.17 2.13 8.69
C LEU A 54 8.99 3.64 8.50
N TYR A 55 7.75 4.06 8.26
CA TYR A 55 7.37 5.46 8.10
C TYR A 55 6.93 6.11 9.42
N THR A 56 7.40 5.65 10.58
CA THR A 56 7.20 6.41 11.83
C THR A 56 8.20 7.58 11.92
N PRO A 57 7.83 8.70 12.57
CA PRO A 57 8.77 9.80 12.80
C PRO A 57 10.05 9.37 13.52
N PHE A 58 9.95 8.39 14.42
CA PHE A 58 11.08 7.80 15.13
C PHE A 58 12.04 7.09 14.16
N VAL A 59 11.53 6.15 13.35
CA VAL A 59 12.37 5.36 12.43
C VAL A 59 13.01 6.24 11.36
N VAL A 60 12.27 7.19 10.78
CA VAL A 60 12.84 8.11 9.78
C VAL A 60 13.92 9.00 10.39
N SER A 61 13.73 9.51 11.61
CA SER A 61 14.75 10.29 12.32
C SER A 61 15.98 9.45 12.70
N LEU A 62 15.77 8.17 13.04
CA LEU A 62 16.86 7.23 13.32
C LEU A 62 17.66 6.95 12.06
N ALA A 63 16.98 6.73 10.93
CA ALA A 63 17.57 6.47 9.63
C ALA A 63 18.34 7.68 9.06
N SER A 64 17.90 8.90 9.37
CA SER A 64 18.60 10.14 8.97
C SER A 64 19.78 10.49 9.89
N GLY A 65 20.00 9.74 10.97
CA GLY A 65 21.08 9.97 11.92
C GLY A 65 20.87 11.18 12.84
N ASN A 66 19.68 11.78 12.87
CA ASN A 66 19.41 13.01 13.62
C ASN A 66 18.29 12.88 14.66
N LEU A 67 17.85 11.66 14.97
CA LEU A 67 17.05 11.40 16.16
C LEU A 67 17.78 11.99 17.39
N LYS A 68 17.06 12.69 18.26
CA LYS A 68 17.60 13.11 19.56
C LYS A 68 18.01 11.89 20.39
N ILE A 69 19.19 11.97 21.01
CA ILE A 69 19.74 10.86 21.79
C ILE A 69 18.82 10.43 22.95
N ASP A 70 18.10 11.37 23.57
CA ASP A 70 17.14 11.06 24.64
C ASP A 70 15.97 10.20 24.16
N SER A 71 15.49 10.40 22.93
CA SER A 71 14.47 9.55 22.31
C SER A 71 14.99 8.12 22.07
N PHE A 72 16.23 8.01 21.58
CA PHE A 72 16.86 6.70 21.39
C PHE A 72 17.14 5.99 22.72
N ARG A 73 17.53 6.74 23.75
CA ARG A 73 17.69 6.24 25.12
C ARG A 73 16.37 5.69 25.67
N HIS A 74 15.27 6.42 25.49
CA HIS A 74 13.94 5.95 25.91
C HIS A 74 13.58 4.64 25.23
N PHE A 75 13.75 4.58 23.91
CA PHE A 75 13.53 3.38 23.13
C PHE A 75 14.31 2.17 23.67
N LEU A 76 15.62 2.31 23.92
CA LEU A 76 16.44 1.23 24.49
C LEU A 76 16.00 0.86 25.93
N ALA A 77 15.60 1.84 26.74
CA ALA A 77 15.08 1.58 28.09
C ALA A 77 13.84 0.67 28.04
N GLN A 78 12.93 0.95 27.11
CA GLN A 78 11.72 0.18 26.91
C GLN A 78 12.00 -1.19 26.29
N ASP A 79 12.93 -1.28 25.34
CA ASP A 79 13.33 -2.53 24.68
C ASP A 79 13.91 -3.57 25.66
N LEU A 80 14.54 -3.10 26.75
CA LEU A 80 15.00 -3.97 27.84
C LEU A 80 13.86 -4.80 28.47
N HIS A 81 12.63 -4.25 28.53
CA HIS A 81 11.48 -4.99 29.03
C HIS A 81 11.06 -6.11 28.07
N PHE A 82 11.24 -5.92 26.75
CA PHE A 82 11.01 -6.97 25.77
C PHE A 82 11.99 -8.12 25.94
N TYR A 83 13.29 -7.86 26.07
CA TYR A 83 14.27 -8.93 26.28
C TYR A 83 13.96 -9.78 27.53
N LYS A 84 13.55 -9.16 28.65
CA LYS A 84 13.14 -9.88 29.86
C LYS A 84 11.89 -10.73 29.62
N CYS A 85 10.89 -10.15 28.95
CA CYS A 85 9.65 -10.83 28.62
C CYS A 85 9.86 -11.99 27.63
N PHE A 86 10.72 -11.81 26.63
CA PHE A 86 11.06 -12.83 25.63
C PHE A 86 11.81 -14.00 26.27
N ALA A 87 12.72 -13.73 27.20
CA ALA A 87 13.40 -14.79 27.95
C ALA A 87 12.41 -15.67 28.74
N GLN A 88 11.42 -15.05 29.38
CA GLN A 88 10.35 -15.75 30.11
C GLN A 88 9.41 -16.51 29.16
N ALA A 89 9.05 -15.91 28.02
CA ALA A 89 8.21 -16.56 27.02
C ALA A 89 8.90 -17.80 26.43
N TYR A 90 10.19 -17.72 26.14
CA TYR A 90 10.97 -18.89 25.69
C TYR A 90 11.07 -19.98 26.77
N GLU A 91 11.21 -19.61 28.05
CA GLU A 91 11.20 -20.58 29.15
C GLU A 91 9.86 -21.35 29.22
N LEU A 92 8.74 -20.64 29.11
CA LEU A 92 7.42 -21.27 29.07
C LEU A 92 7.22 -22.12 27.81
N ALA A 93 7.75 -21.68 26.66
CA ALA A 93 7.71 -22.44 25.42
C ALA A 93 8.58 -23.71 25.49
N GLU A 94 9.73 -23.66 26.17
CA GLU A 94 10.62 -24.80 26.42
C GLU A 94 9.89 -25.89 27.20
N ASP A 95 9.21 -25.52 28.29
CA ASP A 95 8.39 -26.44 29.11
C ASP A 95 7.23 -27.08 28.33
N CYS A 96 6.83 -26.45 27.23
CA CYS A 96 5.73 -26.86 26.36
C CYS A 96 6.20 -27.48 25.03
N ALA A 97 7.49 -27.57 24.75
CA ALA A 97 7.94 -28.34 23.59
C ALA A 97 7.95 -29.83 23.96
N ASP A 98 7.35 -30.69 23.13
CA ASP A 98 7.41 -32.14 23.35
C ASP A 98 8.63 -32.78 22.68
N ASP A 99 8.90 -32.35 21.44
CA ASP A 99 10.03 -32.76 20.60
C ASP A 99 11.37 -32.24 21.16
N ASP A 100 12.34 -33.15 21.35
CA ASP A 100 13.63 -32.81 21.96
C ASP A 100 14.46 -31.86 21.08
N ASP A 101 14.39 -32.01 19.75
CA ASP A 101 15.05 -31.07 18.83
C ASP A 101 14.45 -29.67 18.95
N ALA A 102 13.12 -29.56 19.01
CA ALA A 102 12.44 -28.29 19.23
C ALA A 102 12.82 -27.64 20.57
N LYS A 103 12.92 -28.43 21.65
CA LYS A 103 13.42 -27.93 22.95
C LYS A 103 14.83 -27.37 22.84
N VAL A 104 15.74 -28.09 22.19
CA VAL A 104 17.13 -27.63 21.99
C VAL A 104 17.16 -26.29 21.25
N SER A 105 16.39 -26.16 20.16
CA SER A 105 16.30 -24.89 19.43
C SER A 105 15.72 -23.75 20.28
N ILE A 106 14.68 -24.00 21.09
CA ILE A 106 14.12 -22.99 22.01
C ILE A 106 15.14 -22.57 23.07
N VAL A 107 15.90 -23.52 23.64
CA VAL A 107 16.96 -23.25 24.61
C VAL A 107 18.05 -22.38 24.00
N GLU A 108 18.43 -22.63 22.75
CA GLU A 108 19.42 -21.81 22.03
C GLU A 108 18.91 -20.38 21.80
N LEU A 109 17.65 -20.22 21.37
CA LEU A 109 17.02 -18.90 21.22
C LEU A 109 16.94 -18.15 22.57
N ARG A 110 16.56 -18.85 23.65
CA ARG A 110 16.56 -18.29 25.02
C ARG A 110 17.95 -17.84 25.45
N LYS A 111 18.98 -18.65 25.19
CA LYS A 111 20.39 -18.30 25.49
C LYS A 111 20.83 -17.07 24.71
N SER A 112 20.46 -16.95 23.44
CA SER A 112 20.75 -15.77 22.63
C SER A 112 20.11 -14.51 23.22
N VAL A 113 18.83 -14.55 23.60
CA VAL A 113 18.15 -13.43 24.28
C VAL A 113 18.79 -13.08 25.63
N LEU A 114 19.14 -14.08 26.45
CA LEU A 114 19.81 -13.84 27.74
C LEU A 114 21.21 -13.26 27.58
N LYS A 115 21.93 -13.66 26.51
CA LYS A 115 23.21 -13.07 26.13
C LYS A 115 23.02 -11.61 25.74
N GLU A 116 22.03 -11.29 24.90
CA GLU A 116 21.68 -9.91 24.55
C GLU A 116 21.30 -9.07 25.78
N LEU A 117 20.53 -9.62 26.71
CA LEU A 117 20.16 -8.95 27.95
C LEU A 117 21.38 -8.55 28.80
N LYS A 118 22.42 -9.40 28.83
CA LYS A 118 23.70 -9.10 29.50
C LYS A 118 24.47 -8.00 28.77
N HIS A 119 24.56 -8.10 27.44
CA HIS A 119 25.23 -7.08 26.62
C HIS A 119 24.48 -5.75 26.62
N HIS A 120 23.16 -5.73 26.81
CA HIS A 120 22.39 -4.49 26.93
C HIS A 120 22.88 -3.64 28.12
N GLY A 121 23.41 -4.26 29.19
CA GLY A 121 24.07 -3.53 30.28
C GLY A 121 25.39 -2.88 29.86
N GLU A 122 26.16 -3.53 28.98
CA GLU A 122 27.44 -3.04 28.45
C GLU A 122 27.22 -1.97 27.36
N PHE A 123 26.22 -2.15 26.51
CA PHE A 123 25.82 -1.24 25.43
C PHE A 123 25.36 0.12 25.97
N VAL A 124 24.69 0.12 27.12
CA VAL A 124 24.22 1.31 27.83
C VAL A 124 25.38 2.12 28.44
N GLN A 125 26.38 1.42 28.98
CA GLN A 125 27.61 2.05 29.49
C GLN A 125 28.41 2.71 28.37
N GLU A 126 28.50 2.06 27.21
CA GLU A 126 29.28 2.56 26.08
C GLU A 126 28.72 3.86 25.47
N TRP A 127 27.41 4.04 25.51
CA TRP A 127 26.75 5.28 25.08
C TRP A 127 26.62 6.33 26.19
N SER A 128 27.19 6.07 27.38
CA SER A 128 27.06 6.91 28.57
C SER A 128 25.60 7.23 28.93
N LEU A 129 24.67 6.33 28.62
CA LEU A 129 23.25 6.50 28.89
C LEU A 129 22.95 5.98 30.29
N ASP A 130 22.21 6.76 31.08
CA ASP A 130 21.94 6.38 32.46
C ASP A 130 20.80 5.37 32.62
N LEU A 131 19.75 5.25 31.80
CA LEU A 131 18.60 4.32 31.94
C LEU A 131 17.88 4.16 33.33
N SER A 132 18.49 4.47 34.48
CA SER A 132 17.95 4.26 35.83
C SER A 132 16.69 5.08 36.08
N LYS A 133 16.54 6.18 35.33
CA LYS A 133 15.37 7.06 35.32
C LYS A 133 14.17 6.51 34.57
N GLU A 134 14.33 5.48 33.74
CA GLU A 134 13.31 5.00 32.79
C GLU A 134 13.03 3.50 32.98
N THR A 135 12.75 3.12 34.21
CA THR A 135 12.55 1.72 34.61
C THR A 135 11.10 1.25 34.52
N THR A 136 10.16 2.16 34.27
CA THR A 136 8.73 1.83 34.19
C THR A 136 8.36 1.63 32.71
N PRO A 137 7.75 0.49 32.34
CA PRO A 137 7.31 0.28 30.98
C PRO A 137 6.17 1.25 30.64
N ASN A 138 6.21 1.83 29.45
CA ASN A 138 5.13 2.67 28.94
C ASN A 138 3.91 1.80 28.57
N ALA A 139 2.81 2.44 28.17
CA ALA A 139 1.56 1.73 27.88
C ALA A 139 1.69 0.72 26.73
N ALA A 140 2.43 1.06 25.66
CA ALA A 140 2.62 0.18 24.51
C ALA A 140 3.50 -1.05 24.88
N THR A 141 4.62 -0.81 25.56
CA THR A 141 5.49 -1.88 26.08
C THR A 141 4.75 -2.79 27.04
N THR A 142 3.96 -2.24 27.95
CA THR A 142 3.11 -3.02 28.88
C THR A 142 2.09 -3.87 28.13
N LYS A 143 1.43 -3.30 27.11
CA LYS A 143 0.41 -4.00 26.32
C LYS A 143 1.01 -5.20 25.59
N TYR A 144 2.18 -5.04 24.95
CA TYR A 144 2.82 -6.15 24.24
C TYR A 144 3.38 -7.21 25.21
N THR A 145 4.13 -6.79 26.24
CA THR A 145 4.66 -7.76 27.23
C THR A 145 3.55 -8.56 27.91
N ASN A 146 2.43 -7.93 28.28
CA ASN A 146 1.26 -8.63 28.81
C ASN A 146 0.64 -9.60 27.81
N PHE A 147 0.49 -9.20 26.54
CA PHE A 147 -0.02 -10.07 25.48
C PHE A 147 0.86 -11.30 25.28
N LEU A 148 2.18 -11.12 25.23
CA LEU A 148 3.12 -12.21 25.02
C LEU A 148 3.11 -13.18 26.20
N LEU A 149 3.16 -12.69 27.44
CA LEU A 149 3.11 -13.56 28.62
C LEU A 149 1.75 -14.25 28.78
N ALA A 150 0.65 -13.57 28.45
CA ALA A 150 -0.68 -14.19 28.43
C ALA A 150 -0.73 -15.34 27.41
N THR A 151 -0.21 -15.10 26.20
CA THR A 151 -0.09 -16.12 25.16
C THR A 151 0.75 -17.30 25.62
N ALA A 152 1.95 -17.05 26.15
CA ALA A 152 2.86 -18.09 26.64
C ALA A 152 2.32 -18.87 27.85
N SER A 153 1.47 -18.24 28.65
CA SER A 153 0.78 -18.88 29.78
C SER A 153 -0.50 -19.63 29.39
N GLY A 154 -0.81 -19.73 28.09
CA GLY A 154 -1.98 -20.44 27.58
C GLY A 154 -3.31 -19.69 27.73
N LYS A 155 -3.30 -18.38 27.98
CA LYS A 155 -4.51 -17.53 27.99
C LYS A 155 -4.94 -17.16 26.56
N VAL A 156 -5.09 -18.18 25.73
CA VAL A 156 -5.59 -18.11 24.36
C VAL A 156 -6.88 -18.94 24.34
N ASP A 157 -7.93 -18.44 23.70
CA ASP A 157 -9.23 -19.13 23.68
C ASP A 157 -9.07 -20.58 23.21
N GLY A 158 -9.58 -21.53 24.01
CA GLY A 158 -9.49 -22.96 23.71
C GLY A 158 -8.15 -23.62 24.03
N VAL A 159 -7.22 -22.92 24.68
CA VAL A 159 -5.92 -23.45 25.15
C VAL A 159 -5.90 -23.50 26.67
N LYS A 160 -5.28 -24.55 27.24
CA LYS A 160 -5.06 -24.69 28.68
C LYS A 160 -3.69 -24.10 29.06
N GLY A 161 -3.52 -23.68 30.31
CA GLY A 161 -2.22 -23.18 30.78
C GLY A 161 -1.17 -24.29 30.90
N PRO A 162 0.15 -24.00 30.91
CA PRO A 162 1.24 -24.97 30.96
C PRO A 162 1.07 -26.10 32.01
N GLY A 163 0.54 -25.78 33.19
CA GLY A 163 0.29 -26.75 34.27
C GLY A 163 -0.93 -27.66 34.10
N GLU A 164 -1.77 -27.41 33.10
CA GLU A 164 -3.01 -28.15 32.80
C GLU A 164 -2.96 -28.89 31.45
N LEU A 165 -1.85 -28.77 30.72
CA LEU A 165 -1.63 -29.45 29.44
C LEU A 165 -1.33 -30.93 29.70
N ALA A 166 -2.20 -31.81 29.21
CA ALA A 166 -2.12 -33.24 29.47
C ALA A 166 -1.42 -34.00 28.34
N THR A 167 -1.47 -33.48 27.11
CA THR A 167 -0.96 -34.18 25.92
C THR A 167 0.22 -33.46 25.27
N PRO A 168 1.18 -34.22 24.68
CA PRO A 168 2.23 -33.71 23.79
C PRO A 168 1.76 -32.69 22.74
N PHE A 169 0.57 -32.92 22.19
CA PHE A 169 -0.04 -32.08 21.18
C PHE A 169 -0.46 -30.72 21.73
N GLU A 170 -1.14 -30.70 22.89
CA GLU A 170 -1.54 -29.46 23.56
C GLU A 170 -0.31 -28.61 23.96
N LYS A 171 0.77 -29.27 24.38
CA LYS A 171 2.07 -28.64 24.67
C LYS A 171 2.69 -28.01 23.42
N THR A 172 2.86 -28.79 22.36
CA THR A 172 3.43 -28.33 21.07
C THR A 172 2.66 -27.13 20.50
N LYS A 173 1.33 -27.13 20.62
CA LYS A 173 0.49 -26.00 20.22
C LYS A 173 0.82 -24.71 20.97
N LEU A 174 1.00 -24.77 22.28
CA LEU A 174 1.31 -23.58 23.08
C LEU A 174 2.69 -23.01 22.74
N ALA A 175 3.69 -23.89 22.52
CA ALA A 175 5.00 -23.48 22.03
C ALA A 175 4.91 -22.79 20.65
N ALA A 176 4.13 -23.37 19.71
CA ALA A 176 3.89 -22.76 18.40
C ALA A 176 3.23 -21.37 18.49
N TYR A 177 2.22 -21.21 19.35
CA TYR A 177 1.54 -19.93 19.57
C TYR A 177 2.46 -18.87 20.18
N THR A 178 3.31 -19.28 21.12
CA THR A 178 4.30 -18.40 21.74
C THR A 178 5.31 -17.92 20.70
N LEU A 179 5.89 -18.83 19.91
CA LEU A 179 6.79 -18.47 18.83
C LEU A 179 6.10 -17.61 17.76
N GLY A 180 4.84 -17.90 17.43
CA GLY A 180 4.03 -17.09 16.51
C GLY A 180 3.84 -15.65 17.00
N ALA A 181 3.80 -15.42 18.31
CA ALA A 181 3.72 -14.10 18.93
C ALA A 181 5.09 -13.38 19.10
N MET A 182 6.20 -14.08 18.84
CA MET A 182 7.57 -13.54 18.98
C MET A 182 8.25 -13.30 17.62
N ALA A 183 8.12 -14.23 16.68
CA ALA A 183 8.69 -14.18 15.34
C ALA A 183 8.49 -12.84 14.59
N PRO A 184 7.31 -12.18 14.60
CA PRO A 184 7.14 -10.91 13.88
C PRO A 184 8.02 -9.78 14.39
N SER A 185 8.37 -9.75 15.69
CA SER A 185 9.28 -8.74 16.25
C SER A 185 10.69 -8.90 15.67
N LEU A 186 11.26 -10.12 15.71
CA LEU A 186 12.58 -10.39 15.10
C LEU A 186 12.60 -10.03 13.62
N ARG A 187 11.54 -10.40 12.89
CA ARG A 187 11.41 -10.14 11.46
C ARG A 187 11.35 -8.65 11.15
N LEU A 188 10.61 -7.88 11.97
CA LEU A 188 10.50 -6.43 11.82
C LEU A 188 11.83 -5.73 12.05
N TYR A 189 12.57 -6.10 13.09
CA TYR A 189 13.89 -5.52 13.35
C TYR A 189 14.88 -5.78 12.20
N VAL A 190 14.91 -7.01 11.66
CA VAL A 190 15.74 -7.33 10.47
C VAL A 190 15.33 -6.49 9.26
N PHE A 191 14.01 -6.35 9.04
CA PHE A 191 13.48 -5.54 7.96
C PHE A 191 13.92 -4.07 8.10
N LEU A 192 13.68 -3.43 9.25
CA LEU A 192 14.07 -2.05 9.50
C LEU A 192 15.59 -1.86 9.39
N GLY A 193 16.38 -2.74 9.98
CA GLY A 193 17.84 -2.69 9.92
C GLY A 193 18.36 -2.70 8.48
N LYS A 194 17.82 -3.57 7.62
CA LYS A 194 18.21 -3.66 6.20
C LYS A 194 17.76 -2.46 5.37
N GLU A 195 16.52 -2.01 5.54
CA GLU A 195 16.01 -0.81 4.85
C GLU A 195 16.89 0.40 5.18
N ILE A 196 17.22 0.62 6.45
CA ILE A 196 18.05 1.75 6.89
C ILE A 196 19.50 1.58 6.43
N LYS A 197 20.08 0.38 6.56
CA LYS A 197 21.46 0.10 6.11
C LYS A 197 21.65 0.42 4.63
N SER A 198 20.63 0.24 3.80
CA SER A 198 20.67 0.56 2.37
C SER A 198 20.81 2.06 2.07
N LEU A 199 20.54 2.93 3.05
CA LEU A 199 20.59 4.39 2.93
C LEU A 199 21.84 5.03 3.53
N VAL A 200 22.57 4.30 4.37
CA VAL A 200 23.80 4.80 5.00
C VAL A 200 24.96 4.60 4.05
N ASP A 201 25.68 5.68 3.73
CA ASP A 201 26.82 5.64 2.82
C ASP A 201 27.90 4.68 3.33
N ALA A 202 28.39 3.79 2.46
CA ALA A 202 29.51 2.90 2.75
C ALA A 202 30.84 3.66 3.01
N ASN A 203 30.88 4.96 2.69
CA ASN A 203 32.08 5.80 2.71
C ASN A 203 32.35 6.52 4.05
N GLY A 204 31.62 6.20 5.12
CA GLY A 204 32.05 6.55 6.48
C GLY A 204 31.59 7.92 7.00
N ASP A 205 30.33 8.30 6.76
CA ASP A 205 29.68 9.19 7.73
C ASP A 205 29.58 8.43 9.07
N ASP A 206 30.02 9.04 10.16
CA ASP A 206 29.88 8.52 11.53
C ASP A 206 28.40 8.58 11.94
N HIS A 207 27.59 7.68 11.37
CA HIS A 207 26.17 7.63 11.64
C HIS A 207 25.97 7.28 13.12
N PRO A 208 25.35 8.15 13.95
CA PRO A 208 25.34 7.95 15.40
C PRO A 208 24.79 6.58 15.82
N TYR A 209 23.78 6.09 15.10
CA TYR A 209 23.09 4.82 15.37
C TYR A 209 23.65 3.60 14.63
N MET A 210 24.84 3.68 14.04
CA MET A 210 25.39 2.63 13.18
C MET A 210 25.46 1.25 13.86
N LYS A 211 25.78 1.19 15.16
CA LYS A 211 25.80 -0.09 15.90
C LYS A 211 24.45 -0.79 15.94
N TRP A 212 23.36 -0.02 16.10
CA TRP A 212 22.01 -0.57 16.06
C TRP A 212 21.69 -1.08 14.65
N ILE A 213 22.03 -0.29 13.62
CA ILE A 213 21.80 -0.63 12.21
C ILE A 213 22.59 -1.90 11.83
N ASP A 214 23.87 -1.97 12.16
CA ASP A 214 24.75 -3.11 11.89
C ASP A 214 24.27 -4.38 12.59
N LYS A 215 23.82 -4.27 13.85
CA LYS A 215 23.26 -5.42 14.58
C LYS A 215 22.09 -6.03 13.84
N TYR A 216 21.06 -5.24 13.53
CA TYR A 216 19.82 -5.76 12.95
C TYR A 216 19.89 -5.99 11.43
N SER A 217 20.90 -5.45 10.74
CA SER A 217 21.21 -5.81 9.35
C SER A 217 22.22 -6.96 9.20
N SER A 218 22.81 -7.44 10.29
CA SER A 218 23.82 -8.50 10.27
C SER A 218 23.29 -9.88 9.82
N GLU A 219 24.19 -10.67 9.23
CA GLU A 219 23.92 -12.07 8.90
C GLU A 219 23.62 -12.89 10.16
N THR A 220 24.33 -12.65 11.28
CA THR A 220 24.11 -13.37 12.54
C THR A 220 22.70 -13.15 13.11
N TYR A 221 22.18 -11.92 13.06
CA TYR A 221 20.80 -11.69 13.53
C TYR A 221 19.77 -12.27 12.56
N GLN A 222 20.08 -12.27 11.26
CA GLN A 222 19.26 -12.96 10.25
C GLN A 222 19.24 -14.48 10.47
N GLU A 223 20.33 -15.11 10.88
CA GLU A 223 20.36 -16.54 11.22
C GLU A 223 19.43 -16.87 12.40
N VAL A 224 19.41 -16.04 13.44
CA VAL A 224 18.49 -16.21 14.59
C VAL A 224 17.02 -16.09 14.15
N LEU A 225 16.72 -15.15 13.26
CA LEU A 225 15.39 -15.03 12.65
C LEU A 225 15.03 -16.30 11.88
N LEU A 226 15.90 -16.77 10.99
CA LEU A 226 15.64 -17.96 10.16
C LEU A 226 15.45 -19.21 11.04
N GLN A 227 16.27 -19.39 12.07
CA GLN A 227 16.10 -20.48 13.05
C GLN A 227 14.74 -20.40 13.76
N THR A 228 14.28 -19.19 14.10
CA THR A 228 12.97 -18.98 14.72
C THR A 228 11.83 -19.28 13.76
N GLU A 229 11.92 -18.83 12.50
CA GLU A 229 10.92 -19.07 11.46
C GLU A 229 10.84 -20.56 11.09
N ASP A 230 11.98 -21.24 10.94
CA ASP A 230 12.07 -22.68 10.65
C ASP A 230 11.47 -23.52 11.79
N LEU A 231 11.74 -23.14 13.04
CA LEU A 231 11.15 -23.79 14.21
C LEU A 231 9.63 -23.57 14.25
N LEU A 232 9.16 -22.34 14.04
CA LEU A 232 7.74 -22.02 13.98
C LEU A 232 7.04 -22.85 12.89
N ASP A 233 7.66 -22.98 11.73
CA ASP A 233 7.15 -23.80 10.64
C ASP A 233 7.07 -25.28 11.01
N LYS A 234 8.13 -25.83 11.63
CA LYS A 234 8.15 -27.21 12.11
C LYS A 234 7.02 -27.48 13.11
N LEU A 235 6.81 -26.61 14.10
CA LEU A 235 5.73 -26.78 15.07
C LEU A 235 4.35 -26.62 14.43
N SER A 236 4.23 -25.78 13.39
CA SER A 236 2.98 -25.52 12.69
C SER A 236 2.43 -26.72 11.90
N VAL A 237 3.29 -27.68 11.50
CA VAL A 237 2.89 -28.87 10.73
C VAL A 237 1.83 -29.71 11.44
N SER A 238 1.89 -29.74 12.78
CA SER A 238 0.95 -30.50 13.60
C SER A 238 -0.41 -29.81 13.78
N LEU A 239 -0.51 -28.51 13.50
CA LEU A 239 -1.70 -27.72 13.80
C LEU A 239 -2.84 -27.96 12.80
N THR A 240 -4.07 -27.98 13.31
CA THR A 240 -5.27 -27.94 12.48
C THR A 240 -5.46 -26.56 11.81
N GLY A 241 -6.36 -26.47 10.83
CA GLY A 241 -6.65 -25.20 10.15
C GLY A 241 -7.11 -24.08 11.11
N GLU A 242 -7.98 -24.39 12.07
CA GLU A 242 -8.45 -23.43 13.09
C GLU A 242 -7.31 -23.00 14.03
N GLU A 243 -6.39 -23.91 14.35
CA GLU A 243 -5.24 -23.62 15.20
C GLU A 243 -4.20 -22.77 14.46
N LEU A 244 -3.98 -23.01 13.17
CA LEU A 244 -3.15 -22.15 12.31
C LEU A 244 -3.76 -20.75 12.16
N ASP A 245 -5.08 -20.63 12.04
CA ASP A 245 -5.78 -19.34 12.00
C ASP A 245 -5.61 -18.58 13.32
N THR A 246 -5.61 -19.28 14.45
CA THR A 246 -5.33 -18.70 15.77
C THR A 246 -3.88 -18.20 15.85
N MET A 247 -2.92 -19.01 15.42
CA MET A 247 -1.51 -18.60 15.35
C MET A 247 -1.30 -17.38 14.44
N GLN A 248 -2.00 -17.33 13.30
CA GLN A 248 -1.98 -16.19 12.39
C GLN A 248 -2.50 -14.91 13.07
N LYS A 249 -3.57 -14.99 13.86
CA LYS A 249 -4.11 -13.86 14.63
C LYS A 249 -3.13 -13.37 15.68
N LEU A 250 -2.45 -14.29 16.38
CA LEU A 250 -1.41 -13.96 17.36
C LEU A 250 -0.23 -13.26 16.70
N TYR A 251 0.23 -13.76 15.55
CA TYR A 251 1.29 -13.15 14.76
C TYR A 251 0.91 -11.73 14.33
N HIS A 252 -0.31 -11.54 13.81
CA HIS A 252 -0.80 -10.23 13.42
C HIS A 252 -0.88 -9.26 14.59
N GLN A 253 -1.40 -9.74 15.73
CA GLN A 253 -1.53 -8.94 16.94
C GLN A 253 -0.16 -8.51 17.48
N ALA A 254 0.82 -9.41 17.49
CA ALA A 254 2.20 -9.08 17.87
C ALA A 254 2.79 -7.99 16.97
N LEU A 255 2.61 -8.09 15.65
CA LEU A 255 3.13 -7.07 14.72
C LEU A 255 2.45 -5.70 14.89
N LYS A 256 1.14 -5.67 15.18
CA LYS A 256 0.42 -4.42 15.52
C LYS A 256 0.95 -3.80 16.81
N LEU A 257 1.18 -4.63 17.84
CA LEU A 257 1.69 -4.17 19.13
C LEU A 257 3.12 -3.62 19.00
N GLU A 258 3.93 -4.22 18.12
CA GLU A 258 5.26 -3.72 17.80
C GLU A 258 5.20 -2.38 17.06
N MET A 259 4.31 -2.23 16.09
CA MET A 259 4.04 -0.95 15.45
C MET A 259 3.61 0.12 16.48
N GLU A 260 2.69 -0.23 17.39
CA GLU A 260 2.28 0.67 18.49
C GLU A 260 3.47 1.07 19.38
N PHE A 261 4.40 0.16 19.63
CA PHE A 261 5.63 0.44 20.36
C PHE A 261 6.50 1.50 19.65
N PHE A 262 6.72 1.38 18.33
CA PHE A 262 7.46 2.40 17.57
C PHE A 262 6.72 3.74 17.48
N VAL A 263 5.39 3.72 17.35
CA VAL A 263 4.55 4.94 17.35
C VAL A 263 4.59 5.66 18.70
N ALA A 264 4.69 4.92 19.79
CA ALA A 264 4.72 5.46 21.15
C ALA A 264 6.07 6.11 21.54
N GLN A 265 7.11 5.99 20.72
CA GLN A 265 8.41 6.58 21.03
C GLN A 265 8.34 8.12 21.01
N PRO A 266 8.93 8.80 22.01
CA PRO A 266 8.90 10.25 22.08
C PRO A 266 9.76 10.85 20.96
N VAL A 267 9.18 11.76 20.19
CA VAL A 267 9.89 12.49 19.12
C VAL A 267 9.55 13.98 19.24
N ASP A 268 10.30 14.67 20.09
CA ASP A 268 10.11 16.10 20.41
C ASP A 268 10.91 17.02 19.46
N GLN A 269 11.26 16.53 18.29
CA GLN A 269 11.95 17.29 17.25
C GLN A 269 11.03 17.50 16.06
N GLN A 270 11.34 18.49 15.23
CA GLN A 270 10.61 18.69 13.99
C GLN A 270 10.86 17.51 13.05
N THR A 271 9.79 16.98 12.46
CA THR A 271 9.85 15.84 11.54
C THR A 271 9.24 16.15 10.19
N VAL A 272 9.74 15.50 9.15
CA VAL A 272 9.22 15.62 7.77
C VAL A 272 7.89 14.92 7.54
N LEU A 273 7.48 14.07 8.49
CA LEU A 273 6.28 13.26 8.42
C LEU A 273 5.64 13.05 9.81
N PRO A 274 4.35 12.69 9.87
CA PRO A 274 3.43 12.74 8.73
C PRO A 274 3.20 14.18 8.27
N LEU A 275 2.89 14.37 7.00
CA LEU A 275 2.66 15.68 6.39
C LEU A 275 1.58 16.47 7.13
N SER A 276 0.58 15.77 7.65
CA SER A 276 -0.47 16.29 8.53
C SER A 276 0.05 17.11 9.73
N LYS A 277 1.21 16.75 10.31
CA LYS A 277 1.79 17.51 11.44
C LYS A 277 2.45 18.81 11.02
N GLN A 278 2.88 18.90 9.76
CA GLN A 278 3.45 20.13 9.19
C GLN A 278 2.38 21.06 8.63
N HIS A 279 1.20 20.52 8.38
CA HIS A 279 0.09 21.27 7.83
C HIS A 279 -0.51 22.21 8.87
N ILE A 280 -0.59 23.50 8.55
CA ILE A 280 -1.24 24.52 9.38
C ILE A 280 -2.58 24.84 8.72
N PRO A 281 -3.72 24.28 9.16
CA PRO A 281 -4.99 24.37 8.43
C PRO A 281 -5.55 25.79 8.31
N ALA A 282 -5.10 26.70 9.19
CA ALA A 282 -5.44 28.12 9.14
C ALA A 282 -4.80 28.82 7.93
N GLU A 283 -3.59 28.40 7.55
CA GLU A 283 -2.78 29.04 6.50
C GLU A 283 -2.84 28.26 5.19
N HIS A 284 -2.88 26.93 5.28
CA HIS A 284 -2.75 26.01 4.16
C HIS A 284 -4.04 25.22 3.92
N ARG A 285 -4.25 24.81 2.66
CA ARG A 285 -5.26 23.82 2.27
C ARG A 285 -4.57 22.65 1.58
N LEU A 286 -4.88 21.43 2.00
CA LEU A 286 -4.36 20.23 1.36
C LEU A 286 -5.27 19.84 0.18
N MET A 287 -4.74 19.92 -1.04
CA MET A 287 -5.44 19.53 -2.26
C MET A 287 -4.92 18.16 -2.70
N LEU A 288 -5.70 17.11 -2.44
CA LEU A 288 -5.34 15.74 -2.79
C LEU A 288 -6.06 15.33 -4.07
N PHE A 289 -5.28 14.91 -5.06
CA PHE A 289 -5.76 14.35 -6.32
C PHE A 289 -5.31 12.90 -6.44
N SER A 290 -6.17 12.06 -6.98
CA SER A 290 -5.82 10.68 -7.31
C SER A 290 -6.39 10.30 -8.65
N ASP A 291 -5.60 9.60 -9.45
CA ASP A 291 -6.15 8.75 -10.50
C ASP A 291 -6.93 7.57 -9.87
N PHE A 292 -7.78 6.93 -10.66
CA PHE A 292 -8.61 5.82 -10.23
C PHE A 292 -8.17 4.48 -10.77
N ASP A 293 -7.93 4.38 -12.07
CA ASP A 293 -7.75 3.10 -12.76
C ASP A 293 -6.34 2.59 -12.52
N LEU A 294 -6.19 1.38 -11.96
CA LEU A 294 -4.90 0.79 -11.58
C LEU A 294 -4.13 1.53 -10.47
N THR A 295 -4.44 2.80 -10.23
CA THR A 295 -4.01 3.56 -9.05
C THR A 295 -4.81 3.15 -7.81
N CYS A 296 -6.14 3.24 -7.87
CA CYS A 296 -7.04 2.81 -6.80
C CYS A 296 -7.51 1.36 -7.00
N THR A 297 -7.82 0.97 -8.24
CA THR A 297 -8.44 -0.32 -8.57
C THR A 297 -7.41 -1.40 -8.90
N VAL A 298 -7.70 -2.66 -8.59
CA VAL A 298 -6.84 -3.78 -9.04
C VAL A 298 -7.07 -4.10 -10.53
N VAL A 299 -8.26 -3.76 -11.02
CA VAL A 299 -8.74 -4.01 -12.39
C VAL A 299 -9.20 -2.69 -12.99
N ASP A 300 -8.83 -2.48 -14.25
CA ASP A 300 -9.22 -1.30 -15.03
C ASP A 300 -10.75 -1.17 -15.20
N SER A 301 -11.28 0.04 -15.07
CA SER A 301 -12.71 0.31 -15.20
C SER A 301 -13.28 -0.02 -16.58
N SER A 302 -12.49 0.15 -17.66
CA SER A 302 -12.91 -0.21 -19.01
C SER A 302 -13.17 -1.71 -19.14
N ALA A 303 -12.35 -2.55 -18.49
CA ALA A 303 -12.52 -4.00 -18.45
C ALA A 303 -13.82 -4.40 -17.76
N ILE A 304 -14.19 -3.68 -16.71
CA ILE A 304 -15.41 -3.93 -15.95
C ILE A 304 -16.64 -3.55 -16.78
N LEU A 305 -16.61 -2.39 -17.43
CA LEU A 305 -17.68 -1.97 -18.33
C LEU A 305 -17.85 -2.93 -19.51
N ALA A 306 -16.75 -3.43 -20.09
CA ALA A 306 -16.77 -4.45 -21.13
C ALA A 306 -17.41 -5.77 -20.63
N GLU A 307 -17.04 -6.24 -19.44
CA GLU A 307 -17.62 -7.47 -18.86
C GLU A 307 -19.12 -7.31 -18.59
N ILE A 308 -19.56 -6.17 -18.05
CA ILE A 308 -21.00 -5.87 -17.88
C ILE A 308 -21.69 -5.91 -19.24
N ALA A 309 -21.10 -5.28 -20.26
CA ALA A 309 -21.67 -5.25 -21.60
C ALA A 309 -21.88 -6.66 -22.16
N ILE A 310 -20.85 -7.50 -22.07
CA ILE A 310 -20.84 -8.86 -22.60
C ILE A 310 -21.81 -9.78 -21.85
N VAL A 311 -21.84 -9.72 -20.52
CA VAL A 311 -22.66 -10.62 -19.68
C VAL A 311 -24.14 -10.28 -19.76
N THR A 312 -24.48 -9.00 -19.92
CA THR A 312 -25.87 -8.53 -19.99
C THR A 312 -26.43 -8.50 -21.41
N ALA A 313 -25.61 -8.79 -22.42
CA ALA A 313 -26.03 -8.79 -23.83
C ALA A 313 -26.92 -9.99 -24.19
N PRO A 314 -27.83 -9.83 -25.17
CA PRO A 314 -28.64 -10.92 -25.67
C PRO A 314 -27.77 -12.05 -26.27
N LYS A 315 -28.21 -13.30 -26.05
CA LYS A 315 -27.62 -14.48 -26.71
C LYS A 315 -28.29 -14.69 -28.06
N ILE A 316 -27.52 -15.12 -29.06
CA ILE A 316 -27.97 -15.32 -30.45
C ILE A 316 -29.23 -16.22 -30.54
N ASP A 317 -29.40 -17.16 -29.60
CA ASP A 317 -30.53 -18.11 -29.59
C ASP A 317 -31.81 -17.62 -28.87
N GLN A 318 -31.84 -16.40 -28.32
CA GLN A 318 -33.03 -15.86 -27.65
C GLN A 318 -33.75 -14.86 -28.55
N THR A 319 -34.73 -15.34 -29.31
CA THR A 319 -35.75 -14.50 -29.94
C THR A 319 -36.59 -13.85 -28.85
N GLN A 320 -36.32 -12.58 -28.52
CA GLN A 320 -37.19 -11.82 -27.62
C GLN A 320 -38.48 -11.41 -28.35
N PRO A 321 -39.67 -11.58 -27.73
CA PRO A 321 -40.89 -10.97 -28.23
C PRO A 321 -40.78 -9.45 -28.11
N GLU A 322 -41.20 -8.75 -29.16
CA GLU A 322 -41.25 -7.28 -29.21
C GLU A 322 -42.20 -6.74 -28.13
N SER A 323 -41.65 -6.32 -26.98
CA SER A 323 -42.19 -5.17 -26.23
C SER A 323 -41.30 -4.72 -25.07
N GLN A 324 -41.05 -3.40 -25.05
CA GLN A 324 -40.63 -2.54 -23.94
C GLN A 324 -39.12 -2.40 -23.63
N SER A 325 -38.33 -1.90 -24.61
CA SER A 325 -37.56 -0.63 -24.57
C SER A 325 -36.55 -0.57 -25.73
N GLN A 326 -36.49 0.58 -26.42
CA GLN A 326 -36.08 0.78 -27.81
C GLN A 326 -34.56 0.88 -28.06
N ILE A 327 -33.74 -0.07 -27.60
CA ILE A 327 -32.30 -0.07 -27.91
C ILE A 327 -31.86 -1.42 -28.46
N THR A 328 -31.63 -1.48 -29.78
CA THR A 328 -31.01 -2.65 -30.44
C THR A 328 -29.56 -2.78 -29.99
N ARG A 329 -29.25 -3.90 -29.34
CA ARG A 329 -27.95 -4.17 -28.71
C ARG A 329 -27.20 -5.26 -29.47
N MET A 330 -25.87 -5.16 -29.52
CA MET A 330 -25.03 -6.19 -30.11
C MET A 330 -25.14 -7.52 -29.35
N PRO A 331 -25.15 -8.68 -30.03
CA PRO A 331 -25.06 -9.98 -29.38
C PRO A 331 -23.77 -10.16 -28.58
N SER A 332 -23.80 -10.99 -27.54
CA SER A 332 -22.64 -11.23 -26.64
C SER A 332 -21.37 -11.69 -27.38
N ALA A 333 -21.51 -12.52 -28.42
CA ALA A 333 -20.36 -13.01 -29.20
C ALA A 333 -19.71 -11.89 -30.03
N ASP A 334 -20.52 -11.03 -30.65
CA ASP A 334 -20.04 -9.90 -31.44
C ASP A 334 -19.36 -8.86 -30.54
N LEU A 335 -19.94 -8.58 -29.37
CA LEU A 335 -19.29 -7.71 -28.37
C LEU A 335 -17.89 -8.21 -27.98
N ARG A 336 -17.72 -9.51 -27.72
CA ARG A 336 -16.40 -10.09 -27.40
C ARG A 336 -15.40 -9.86 -28.52
N ASN A 337 -15.80 -10.13 -29.76
CA ASN A 337 -14.94 -9.96 -30.94
C ASN A 337 -14.58 -8.48 -31.16
N THR A 338 -15.54 -7.57 -31.01
CA THR A 338 -15.31 -6.14 -31.16
C THR A 338 -14.41 -5.59 -30.06
N TRP A 339 -14.57 -6.02 -28.80
CA TRP A 339 -13.67 -5.66 -27.71
C TRP A 339 -12.24 -6.17 -27.96
N GLU A 340 -12.07 -7.40 -28.46
CA GLU A 340 -10.75 -7.95 -28.81
C GLU A 340 -10.08 -7.14 -29.94
N LEU A 341 -10.85 -6.75 -30.95
CA LEU A 341 -10.35 -5.90 -32.04
C LEU A 341 -9.93 -4.51 -31.54
N LEU A 342 -10.81 -3.82 -30.81
CA LEU A 342 -10.54 -2.48 -30.24
C LEU A 342 -9.31 -2.52 -29.33
N SER A 343 -9.18 -3.57 -28.53
CA SER A 343 -8.06 -3.75 -27.61
C SER A 343 -6.73 -3.97 -28.31
N THR A 344 -6.73 -4.81 -29.34
CA THR A 344 -5.54 -5.10 -30.14
C THR A 344 -5.07 -3.82 -30.84
N GLN A 345 -6.00 -3.12 -31.50
CA GLN A 345 -5.71 -1.86 -32.19
C GLN A 345 -5.20 -0.78 -31.24
N TYR A 346 -5.81 -0.61 -30.05
CA TYR A 346 -5.33 0.33 -29.05
C TYR A 346 -3.89 0.01 -28.62
N SER A 347 -3.59 -1.26 -28.37
CA SER A 347 -2.25 -1.66 -27.90
C SER A 347 -1.18 -1.38 -28.94
N GLU A 348 -1.46 -1.67 -30.22
CA GLU A 348 -0.54 -1.42 -31.33
C GLU A 348 -0.32 0.08 -31.56
N GLU A 349 -1.41 0.86 -31.63
CA GLU A 349 -1.34 2.31 -31.85
C GLU A 349 -0.72 3.04 -30.65
N TYR A 350 -0.96 2.58 -29.41
CA TYR A 350 -0.34 3.14 -28.21
C TYR A 350 1.18 2.96 -28.23
N GLU A 351 1.67 1.78 -28.64
CA GLU A 351 3.11 1.55 -28.78
C GLU A 351 3.70 2.44 -29.88
N GLN A 352 3.03 2.57 -31.03
CA GLN A 352 3.45 3.49 -32.10
C GLN A 352 3.49 4.95 -31.62
N CYS A 353 2.48 5.39 -30.86
CA CYS A 353 2.45 6.72 -30.26
C CYS A 353 3.61 6.89 -29.27
N THR A 354 3.91 5.86 -28.47
CA THR A 354 5.05 5.84 -27.55
C THR A 354 6.38 5.98 -28.28
N GLU A 355 6.60 5.21 -29.36
CA GLU A 355 7.81 5.33 -30.18
C GLU A 355 7.93 6.73 -30.82
N SER A 356 6.82 7.31 -31.29
CA SER A 356 6.80 8.67 -31.84
C SER A 356 7.19 9.73 -30.81
N MET A 357 6.70 9.61 -29.57
CA MET A 357 7.07 10.52 -28.47
C MET A 357 8.55 10.42 -28.10
N LEU A 358 9.18 9.28 -28.36
CA LEU A 358 10.58 8.96 -28.03
C LEU A 358 11.53 9.11 -29.22
N ALA A 359 11.06 9.67 -30.34
CA ALA A 359 11.84 9.75 -31.57
C ALA A 359 13.02 10.75 -31.50
N ASN A 360 12.96 11.71 -30.57
CA ASN A 360 14.03 12.67 -30.35
C ASN A 360 15.13 12.08 -29.45
N GLU A 361 16.25 12.80 -29.31
CA GLU A 361 17.29 12.39 -28.37
C GLU A 361 16.80 12.53 -26.93
N LYS A 362 17.10 11.52 -26.10
CA LYS A 362 16.85 11.57 -24.66
C LYS A 362 17.59 12.76 -24.05
N VAL A 363 16.89 13.57 -23.26
CA VAL A 363 17.50 14.70 -22.56
C VAL A 363 18.06 14.27 -21.20
N GLU A 364 19.13 14.92 -20.77
CA GLU A 364 19.73 14.73 -19.44
C GLU A 364 19.05 15.60 -18.38
N GLU A 365 18.63 16.81 -18.76
CA GLU A 365 17.92 17.75 -17.89
C GLU A 365 16.40 17.64 -18.08
N PHE A 366 15.64 17.98 -17.03
CA PHE A 366 14.18 17.93 -17.06
C PHE A 366 13.59 18.91 -18.08
N ASP A 367 12.94 18.37 -19.12
CA ASP A 367 12.29 19.14 -20.20
C ASP A 367 10.76 19.01 -20.11
N TYR A 368 10.15 19.92 -19.34
CA TYR A 368 8.70 19.94 -19.16
C TYR A 368 7.93 20.26 -20.45
N GLU A 369 8.39 21.24 -21.23
CA GLU A 369 7.68 21.69 -22.44
C GLU A 369 7.77 20.64 -23.55
N GLY A 370 8.92 19.99 -23.71
CA GLY A 370 9.07 18.85 -24.62
C GLY A 370 8.17 17.68 -24.22
N LEU A 371 8.11 17.35 -22.94
CA LEU A 371 7.22 16.30 -22.42
C LEU A 371 5.75 16.64 -22.67
N LYS A 372 5.33 17.87 -22.37
CA LYS A 372 3.96 18.33 -22.59
C LYS A 372 3.56 18.22 -24.06
N LYS A 373 4.43 18.67 -24.97
CA LYS A 373 4.21 18.53 -26.42
C LYS A 373 4.15 17.07 -26.87
N ALA A 374 4.92 16.18 -26.25
CA ALA A 374 4.80 14.74 -26.52
C ALA A 374 3.43 14.20 -26.08
N LEU A 375 2.95 14.59 -24.90
CA LEU A 375 1.66 14.16 -24.36
C LEU A 375 0.44 14.78 -25.07
N GLU A 376 0.62 15.86 -25.84
CA GLU A 376 -0.39 16.30 -26.81
C GLU A 376 -0.62 15.25 -27.91
N GLN A 377 0.43 14.56 -28.38
CA GLN A 377 0.29 13.46 -29.34
C GLN A 377 -0.49 12.29 -28.74
N LEU A 378 -0.20 11.95 -27.48
CA LEU A 378 -0.95 10.94 -26.75
C LEU A 378 -2.42 11.35 -26.58
N SER A 379 -2.69 12.63 -26.38
CA SER A 379 -4.06 13.15 -26.27
C SER A 379 -4.87 12.98 -27.56
N GLU A 380 -4.25 13.26 -28.71
CA GLU A 380 -4.88 13.02 -30.01
C GLU A 380 -5.12 11.53 -30.27
N PHE A 381 -4.21 10.66 -29.84
CA PHE A 381 -4.41 9.23 -29.88
C PHE A 381 -5.61 8.77 -29.02
N GLU A 382 -5.67 9.20 -27.75
CA GLU A 382 -6.76 8.81 -26.83
C GLU A 382 -8.13 9.26 -27.35
N ARG A 383 -8.23 10.48 -27.89
CA ARG A 383 -9.46 10.99 -28.53
C ARG A 383 -9.93 10.11 -29.68
N ARG A 384 -9.02 9.66 -30.55
CA ARG A 384 -9.35 8.73 -31.64
C ARG A 384 -9.75 7.35 -31.12
N ALA A 385 -9.06 6.84 -30.11
CA ALA A 385 -9.40 5.57 -29.49
C ALA A 385 -10.80 5.59 -28.87
N ASN A 386 -11.14 6.63 -28.11
CA ASN A 386 -12.46 6.81 -27.53
C ASN A 386 -13.55 6.98 -28.60
N MET A 387 -13.25 7.64 -29.73
CA MET A 387 -14.19 7.74 -30.84
C MET A 387 -14.54 6.36 -31.41
N ARG A 388 -13.55 5.48 -31.61
CA ARG A 388 -13.80 4.11 -32.09
C ARG A 388 -14.66 3.31 -31.13
N VAL A 389 -14.49 3.49 -29.82
CA VAL A 389 -15.32 2.84 -28.81
C VAL A 389 -16.78 3.29 -28.94
N ILE A 390 -17.02 4.60 -29.08
CA ILE A 390 -18.37 5.16 -29.30
C ILE A 390 -18.97 4.62 -30.61
N GLU A 391 -18.25 4.76 -31.72
CA GLU A 391 -18.72 4.34 -33.06
C GLU A 391 -19.03 2.83 -33.13
N SER A 392 -18.30 2.02 -32.38
CA SER A 392 -18.53 0.57 -32.31
C SER A 392 -19.83 0.17 -31.59
N ASN A 393 -20.47 1.10 -30.87
CA ASN A 393 -21.68 0.87 -30.07
C ASN A 393 -21.52 -0.19 -28.96
N VAL A 394 -20.30 -0.58 -28.58
CA VAL A 394 -20.06 -1.61 -27.55
C VAL A 394 -20.59 -1.24 -26.15
N LEU A 395 -20.77 0.05 -25.90
CA LEU A 395 -21.29 0.59 -24.63
C LEU A 395 -22.83 0.74 -24.62
N LYS A 396 -23.47 0.62 -25.79
CA LYS A 396 -24.91 0.82 -25.94
C LYS A 396 -25.70 -0.21 -25.15
N GLY A 397 -26.76 0.24 -24.48
CA GLY A 397 -27.67 -0.58 -23.68
C GLY A 397 -27.11 -1.05 -22.33
N LEU A 398 -25.95 -0.55 -21.89
CA LEU A 398 -25.48 -0.76 -20.52
C LEU A 398 -26.46 -0.13 -19.52
N ASN A 399 -26.85 -0.88 -18.49
CA ASN A 399 -27.80 -0.40 -17.49
C ASN A 399 -27.08 0.33 -16.33
N LEU A 400 -27.58 1.51 -15.97
CA LEU A 400 -27.03 2.33 -14.89
C LEU A 400 -26.94 1.58 -13.55
N GLU A 401 -27.94 0.80 -13.19
CA GLU A 401 -27.96 0.07 -11.91
C GLU A 401 -26.97 -1.09 -11.89
N ASP A 402 -26.69 -1.71 -13.04
CA ASP A 402 -25.64 -2.73 -13.15
C ASP A 402 -24.24 -2.09 -13.02
N ILE A 403 -24.03 -0.89 -13.58
CA ILE A 403 -22.79 -0.11 -13.41
C ILE A 403 -22.59 0.26 -11.94
N LYS A 404 -23.62 0.80 -11.27
CA LYS A 404 -23.54 1.13 -9.84
C LYS A 404 -23.21 -0.09 -9.00
N ARG A 405 -23.90 -1.21 -9.22
CA ARG A 405 -23.64 -2.48 -8.51
C ARG A 405 -22.22 -3.00 -8.75
N ALA A 406 -21.68 -2.83 -9.95
CA ALA A 406 -20.29 -3.19 -10.23
C ALA A 406 -19.32 -2.29 -9.48
N GLY A 407 -19.59 -0.98 -9.43
CA GLY A 407 -18.81 -0.02 -8.65
C GLY A 407 -18.83 -0.35 -7.15
N GLU A 408 -19.99 -0.65 -6.58
CA GLU A 408 -20.12 -1.03 -5.16
C GLU A 408 -19.27 -2.26 -4.78
N ARG A 409 -19.03 -3.17 -5.74
CA ARG A 409 -18.30 -4.43 -5.56
C ARG A 409 -16.87 -4.38 -6.08
N LEU A 410 -16.41 -3.20 -6.49
CA LEU A 410 -15.11 -3.00 -7.06
C LEU A 410 -14.01 -3.31 -6.03
N ILE A 411 -13.03 -4.11 -6.45
CA ILE A 411 -11.88 -4.44 -5.61
C ILE A 411 -10.84 -3.33 -5.78
N LEU A 412 -10.65 -2.55 -4.71
CA LEU A 412 -9.57 -1.57 -4.62
C LEU A 412 -8.30 -2.21 -4.06
N HIS A 413 -7.15 -1.61 -4.34
CA HIS A 413 -5.88 -1.98 -3.72
C HIS A 413 -5.97 -1.93 -2.20
N ASP A 414 -5.28 -2.84 -1.51
CA ASP A 414 -5.29 -2.89 -0.05
C ASP A 414 -4.86 -1.55 0.55
N GLY A 415 -5.60 -1.10 1.57
CA GLY A 415 -5.41 0.21 2.21
C GLY A 415 -5.97 1.42 1.45
N CYS A 416 -6.31 1.33 0.16
CA CYS A 416 -6.79 2.45 -0.65
C CYS A 416 -8.05 3.11 -0.07
N MET A 417 -9.12 2.33 0.13
CA MET A 417 -10.37 2.88 0.70
C MET A 417 -10.16 3.42 2.11
N GLY A 418 -9.38 2.72 2.94
CA GLY A 418 -9.07 3.15 4.30
C GLY A 418 -8.32 4.49 4.33
N PHE A 419 -7.42 4.73 3.38
CA PHE A 419 -6.77 6.02 3.23
C PHE A 419 -7.76 7.15 2.94
N PHE A 420 -8.62 6.98 1.92
CA PHE A 420 -9.62 8.00 1.60
C PHE A 420 -10.62 8.21 2.74
N GLN A 421 -11.04 7.16 3.44
CA GLN A 421 -11.90 7.27 4.62
C GLN A 421 -11.23 8.07 5.75
N ASN A 422 -9.96 7.80 6.05
CA ASN A 422 -9.25 8.47 7.13
C ASN A 422 -8.98 9.94 6.80
N ILE A 423 -8.56 10.24 5.56
CA ILE A 423 -8.24 11.62 5.19
C ILE A 423 -9.50 12.49 5.12
N THR A 424 -10.60 11.98 4.54
CA THR A 424 -11.86 12.74 4.42
C THR A 424 -12.56 12.98 5.75
N LYS A 425 -12.39 12.08 6.73
CA LYS A 425 -12.93 12.26 8.10
C LYS A 425 -12.06 13.15 8.99
N ASN A 426 -10.85 13.49 8.57
CA ASN A 426 -9.94 14.27 9.40
C ASN A 426 -10.22 15.77 9.27
N GLU A 427 -11.11 16.26 10.14
CA GLU A 427 -11.51 17.68 10.19
C GLU A 427 -10.33 18.64 10.42
N ASN A 428 -9.24 18.14 11.01
CA ASN A 428 -8.05 18.93 11.31
C ASN A 428 -7.13 19.15 10.10
N LEU A 429 -7.40 18.57 8.92
CA LEU A 429 -6.50 18.68 7.76
C LEU A 429 -6.92 19.67 6.69
N ASN A 430 -8.10 20.30 6.79
CA ASN A 430 -8.63 21.20 5.75
C ASN A 430 -8.36 20.65 4.33
N VAL A 431 -8.77 19.41 4.09
CA VAL A 431 -8.42 18.65 2.89
C VAL A 431 -9.56 18.65 1.88
N ASN A 432 -9.22 18.88 0.62
CA ASN A 432 -10.10 18.67 -0.52
C ASN A 432 -9.59 17.49 -1.33
N VAL A 433 -10.43 16.47 -1.50
CA VAL A 433 -10.09 15.24 -2.20
C VAL A 433 -10.81 15.18 -3.53
N HIS A 434 -10.05 14.96 -4.60
CA HIS A 434 -10.52 14.90 -5.98
C HIS A 434 -10.03 13.61 -6.65
N VAL A 435 -10.90 12.98 -7.43
CA VAL A 435 -10.53 11.86 -8.31
C VAL A 435 -10.57 12.36 -9.75
N LEU A 436 -9.45 12.26 -10.46
CA LEU A 436 -9.30 12.65 -11.87
C LEU A 436 -9.05 11.39 -12.70
N SER A 437 -9.97 10.98 -13.56
CA SER A 437 -9.88 9.67 -14.24
C SER A 437 -10.40 9.72 -15.68
N TYR A 438 -9.84 8.86 -16.54
CA TYR A 438 -10.32 8.62 -17.89
C TYR A 438 -11.58 7.76 -17.96
N CYS A 439 -11.99 7.15 -16.85
CA CYS A 439 -13.12 6.24 -16.79
C CYS A 439 -14.31 6.79 -17.59
N TRP A 440 -14.85 5.95 -18.49
CA TRP A 440 -15.94 6.35 -19.37
C TRP A 440 -17.25 6.66 -18.64
N CYS A 441 -17.41 6.21 -17.40
CA CYS A 441 -18.61 6.43 -16.61
C CYS A 441 -18.29 6.69 -15.12
N ALA A 442 -18.40 7.95 -14.71
CA ALA A 442 -18.14 8.39 -13.34
C ALA A 442 -19.07 7.74 -12.29
N ASP A 443 -20.25 7.23 -12.67
CA ASP A 443 -21.15 6.52 -11.74
C ASP A 443 -20.51 5.26 -11.17
N LEU A 444 -19.61 4.59 -11.93
CA LEU A 444 -18.84 3.46 -11.42
C LEU A 444 -17.96 3.89 -10.24
N ILE A 445 -17.22 4.99 -10.41
CA ILE A 445 -16.31 5.55 -9.41
C ILE A 445 -17.09 6.03 -8.18
N ARG A 446 -18.16 6.82 -8.39
CA ARG A 446 -19.01 7.33 -7.31
C ARG A 446 -19.59 6.19 -6.48
N SER A 447 -20.04 5.11 -7.12
CA SER A 447 -20.61 3.95 -6.43
C SER A 447 -19.56 3.20 -5.61
N ALA A 448 -18.32 3.08 -6.10
CA ALA A 448 -17.22 2.49 -5.36
C ALA A 448 -16.89 3.27 -4.08
N PHE A 449 -16.77 4.59 -4.16
CA PHE A 449 -16.52 5.43 -2.98
C PHE A 449 -17.73 5.51 -2.05
N SER A 450 -18.95 5.56 -2.58
CA SER A 450 -20.17 5.59 -1.79
C SER A 450 -20.35 4.29 -0.99
N SER A 451 -20.08 3.11 -1.57
CA SER A 451 -20.13 1.83 -0.83
C SER A 451 -19.05 1.75 0.26
N GLY A 452 -17.92 2.43 0.04
CA GLY A 452 -16.88 2.67 1.04
C GLY A 452 -17.18 3.78 2.05
N GLY A 453 -18.39 4.36 2.06
CA GLY A 453 -18.78 5.38 3.04
C GLY A 453 -18.31 6.80 2.75
N ILE A 454 -17.98 7.10 1.48
CA ILE A 454 -17.60 8.44 1.02
C ILE A 454 -18.55 8.88 -0.12
N PRO A 455 -19.83 9.20 0.18
CA PRO A 455 -20.85 9.45 -0.84
C PRO A 455 -20.65 10.76 -1.62
N THR A 456 -19.90 11.71 -1.07
CA THR A 456 -19.68 13.05 -1.65
C THR A 456 -18.27 13.20 -2.26
N MET A 457 -17.68 12.08 -2.72
CA MET A 457 -16.37 12.13 -3.40
C MET A 457 -16.43 13.00 -4.65
N GLN A 458 -15.48 13.91 -4.81
CA GLN A 458 -15.43 14.81 -5.97
C GLN A 458 -14.78 14.08 -7.16
N VAL A 459 -15.61 13.49 -8.02
CA VAL A 459 -15.16 12.72 -9.19
C VAL A 459 -15.24 13.56 -10.46
N HIS A 460 -14.12 13.66 -11.17
CA HIS A 460 -14.00 14.29 -12.48
C HIS A 460 -13.56 13.22 -13.48
N ALA A 461 -14.55 12.66 -14.19
CA ALA A 461 -14.37 11.65 -15.22
C ALA A 461 -15.45 11.83 -16.29
N ASN A 462 -15.45 11.00 -17.31
CA ASN A 462 -16.48 11.03 -18.35
C ASN A 462 -17.82 10.51 -17.83
N GLU A 463 -18.90 10.81 -18.53
CA GLU A 463 -20.24 10.29 -18.21
C GLU A 463 -20.81 9.58 -19.43
N PHE A 464 -21.67 8.59 -19.19
CA PHE A 464 -22.54 8.11 -20.25
C PHE A 464 -23.73 9.04 -20.45
N GLU A 465 -24.18 9.14 -21.70
CA GLU A 465 -25.52 9.62 -22.01
C GLU A 465 -26.51 8.45 -21.88
N TYR A 466 -27.66 8.71 -21.26
CA TYR A 466 -28.67 7.70 -20.96
C TYR A 466 -30.01 8.05 -21.59
N GLU A 467 -30.70 7.02 -22.12
CA GLU A 467 -32.12 7.05 -22.41
C GLU A 467 -32.84 6.20 -21.36
N GLY A 468 -33.55 6.85 -20.44
CA GLY A 468 -34.05 6.19 -19.24
C GLY A 468 -32.89 5.72 -18.35
N SER A 469 -32.75 4.40 -18.17
CA SER A 469 -31.66 3.79 -17.40
C SER A 469 -30.61 3.08 -18.25
N LEU A 470 -30.70 3.20 -19.57
CA LEU A 470 -29.84 2.49 -20.52
C LEU A 470 -28.93 3.48 -21.25
N SER A 471 -27.63 3.17 -21.32
CA SER A 471 -26.66 3.99 -22.06
C SER A 471 -27.02 4.02 -23.55
N THR A 472 -26.94 5.19 -24.16
CA THR A 472 -27.12 5.37 -25.61
C THR A 472 -25.93 4.81 -26.41
N GLY A 473 -24.79 4.58 -25.75
CA GLY A 473 -23.49 4.29 -26.35
C GLY A 473 -22.58 5.52 -26.44
N GLU A 474 -23.13 6.73 -26.25
CA GLU A 474 -22.38 7.97 -26.27
C GLU A 474 -21.70 8.26 -24.92
N ILE A 475 -20.57 8.96 -24.99
CA ILE A 475 -19.78 9.40 -23.84
C ILE A 475 -19.72 10.93 -23.85
N LEU A 476 -20.16 11.55 -22.77
CA LEU A 476 -19.88 12.95 -22.47
C LEU A 476 -18.42 13.08 -22.02
N LYS A 477 -17.56 13.45 -22.96
CA LYS A 477 -16.10 13.56 -22.81
C LYS A 477 -15.72 14.79 -21.97
N LYS A 478 -15.53 14.58 -20.67
CA LYS A 478 -15.05 15.62 -19.74
C LYS A 478 -13.55 15.53 -19.51
N VAL A 479 -13.01 14.31 -19.39
CA VAL A 479 -11.60 14.03 -19.12
C VAL A 479 -11.22 12.78 -19.92
N GLU A 480 -10.67 12.96 -21.13
CA GLU A 480 -10.35 11.84 -22.03
C GLU A 480 -8.87 11.73 -22.38
N SER A 481 -8.05 12.68 -21.93
CA SER A 481 -6.63 12.77 -22.30
C SER A 481 -5.75 13.39 -21.21
N PRO A 482 -4.41 13.26 -21.31
CA PRO A 482 -3.49 13.85 -20.33
C PRO A 482 -3.64 15.37 -20.22
N ILE A 483 -3.92 16.04 -21.35
CA ILE A 483 -4.12 17.48 -21.40
C ILE A 483 -5.44 17.88 -20.73
N ASP A 484 -6.51 17.09 -20.91
CA ASP A 484 -7.78 17.35 -20.22
C ASP A 484 -7.66 17.15 -18.70
N LYS A 485 -6.88 16.13 -18.26
CA LYS A 485 -6.55 15.93 -16.83
C LYS A 485 -5.82 17.15 -16.26
N LEU A 486 -4.78 17.64 -16.97
CA LEU A 486 -4.03 18.83 -16.55
C LEU A 486 -4.93 20.07 -16.49
N GLN A 487 -5.83 20.24 -17.47
CA GLN A 487 -6.78 21.34 -17.49
C GLN A 487 -7.74 21.26 -16.28
N ALA A 488 -8.33 20.09 -16.01
CA ALA A 488 -9.20 19.88 -14.86
C ALA A 488 -8.49 20.14 -13.53
N PHE A 489 -7.27 19.62 -13.36
CA PHE A 489 -6.41 19.89 -12.20
C PHE A 489 -6.20 21.39 -11.99
N THR A 490 -5.84 22.11 -13.05
CA THR A 490 -5.59 23.55 -13.03
C THR A 490 -6.86 24.35 -12.68
N ASP A 491 -8.00 23.99 -13.26
CA ASP A 491 -9.26 24.69 -13.02
C ASP A 491 -9.79 24.49 -11.60
N ILE A 492 -9.61 23.28 -11.04
CA ILE A 492 -9.92 23.00 -9.64
C ILE A 492 -9.11 23.91 -8.71
N LEU A 493 -7.80 24.05 -8.95
CA LEU A 493 -6.92 24.90 -8.15
C LEU A 493 -7.29 26.39 -8.27
N LYS A 494 -7.55 26.89 -9.49
CA LYS A 494 -7.96 28.29 -9.72
C LYS A 494 -9.29 28.64 -9.04
N ASN A 495 -10.27 27.73 -9.09
CA ASN A 495 -11.56 27.95 -8.41
C ASN A 495 -11.41 27.96 -6.88
N CYS A 496 -10.35 27.32 -6.40
CA CYS A 496 -10.00 27.20 -5.00
C CYS A 496 -9.23 28.44 -4.48
N ASP A 497 -8.51 29.18 -5.33
CA ASP A 497 -7.65 30.33 -4.99
C ASP A 497 -8.40 31.61 -4.58
N GLN A 498 -9.74 31.57 -4.47
CA GLN A 498 -10.53 32.71 -3.98
C GLN A 498 -10.40 32.93 -2.45
N SER A 499 -9.67 32.07 -1.73
CA SER A 499 -9.38 32.20 -0.30
C SER A 499 -7.96 32.70 -0.04
N GLU A 500 -7.71 33.39 1.08
CA GLU A 500 -6.36 33.85 1.51
C GLU A 500 -5.37 32.70 1.84
N LYS A 501 -5.76 31.43 1.67
CA LYS A 501 -4.95 30.25 2.02
C LYS A 501 -4.11 29.76 0.84
N THR A 502 -2.89 29.30 1.11
CA THR A 502 -2.03 28.65 0.10
C THR A 502 -2.36 27.16 -0.06
N ASN A 503 -2.25 26.64 -1.27
CA ASN A 503 -2.50 25.22 -1.56
C ASN A 503 -1.20 24.42 -1.41
N LEU A 504 -1.29 23.27 -0.74
CA LEU A 504 -0.30 22.20 -0.85
C LEU A 504 -0.93 21.07 -1.65
N THR A 505 -0.34 20.72 -2.78
CA THR A 505 -0.93 19.78 -3.75
C THR A 505 -0.23 18.42 -3.73
N ILE A 506 -1.01 17.35 -3.67
CA ILE A 506 -0.53 15.98 -3.83
C ILE A 506 -1.30 15.36 -4.98
N TYR A 507 -0.59 14.76 -5.93
CA TYR A 507 -1.19 13.93 -6.98
C TYR A 507 -0.69 12.50 -6.87
N ILE A 508 -1.60 11.54 -6.89
CA ILE A 508 -1.28 10.11 -6.87
C ILE A 508 -1.73 9.49 -8.19
N GLY A 509 -0.83 8.83 -8.91
CA GLY A 509 -1.14 8.16 -10.18
C GLY A 509 -0.18 7.02 -10.51
N ASP A 510 -0.45 6.27 -11.57
CA ASP A 510 0.36 5.11 -11.98
C ASP A 510 0.74 5.12 -13.48
N SER A 511 0.17 6.04 -14.27
CA SER A 511 0.15 5.92 -15.73
C SER A 511 0.80 7.10 -16.46
N VAL A 512 0.98 6.94 -17.79
CA VAL A 512 1.47 8.01 -18.66
C VAL A 512 0.49 9.19 -18.71
N GLY A 513 -0.80 8.91 -18.55
CA GLY A 513 -1.84 9.94 -18.52
C GLY A 513 -1.73 10.91 -17.36
N ASP A 514 -1.01 10.54 -16.31
CA ASP A 514 -0.91 11.31 -15.08
C ASP A 514 0.34 12.20 -15.01
N LEU A 515 1.32 12.05 -15.91
CA LEU A 515 2.64 12.70 -15.77
C LEU A 515 2.54 14.21 -15.54
N LEU A 516 1.71 14.91 -16.31
CA LEU A 516 1.63 16.36 -16.21
C LEU A 516 1.09 16.78 -14.84
N CYS A 517 0.03 16.13 -14.35
CA CYS A 517 -0.52 16.44 -13.04
C CYS A 517 0.43 16.01 -11.90
N LEU A 518 1.11 14.87 -12.07
CA LEU A 518 2.15 14.40 -11.15
C LEU A 518 3.30 15.42 -11.03
N LEU A 519 3.72 16.02 -12.14
CA LEU A 519 4.81 16.99 -12.17
C LEU A 519 4.38 18.37 -11.71
N GLU A 520 3.15 18.80 -12.00
CA GLU A 520 2.61 20.11 -11.60
C GLU A 520 2.27 20.16 -10.10
N ALA A 521 1.90 19.03 -9.50
CA ALA A 521 1.69 18.95 -8.05
C ALA A 521 3.00 19.17 -7.28
N ASP A 522 2.90 19.79 -6.10
CA ASP A 522 4.03 19.98 -5.17
C ASP A 522 4.66 18.64 -4.78
N ILE A 523 3.81 17.60 -4.72
CA ILE A 523 4.19 16.23 -4.40
C ILE A 523 3.50 15.28 -5.38
N GLY A 524 4.21 14.89 -6.44
CA GLY A 524 3.81 13.81 -7.34
C GLY A 524 4.22 12.43 -6.79
N ILE A 525 3.22 11.58 -6.52
CA ILE A 525 3.41 10.21 -6.03
C ILE A 525 3.00 9.22 -7.10
N VAL A 526 3.97 8.42 -7.54
CA VAL A 526 3.77 7.32 -8.47
C VAL A 526 3.59 6.02 -7.70
N ILE A 527 2.42 5.41 -7.80
CA ILE A 527 2.16 4.09 -7.23
C ILE A 527 2.36 3.00 -8.28
N GLY A 528 3.10 1.95 -7.91
CA GLY A 528 3.35 0.80 -8.79
C GLY A 528 4.55 0.96 -9.74
N SER A 529 4.55 0.18 -10.82
CA SER A 529 5.75 -0.10 -11.63
C SER A 529 5.51 -0.02 -13.14
N SER A 530 4.72 0.96 -13.61
CA SER A 530 4.46 1.13 -15.04
C SER A 530 5.74 1.39 -15.83
N SER A 531 6.08 0.47 -16.74
CA SER A 531 7.28 0.57 -17.58
C SER A 531 7.18 1.71 -18.58
N SER A 532 6.01 1.91 -19.21
CA SER A 532 5.78 3.00 -20.16
C SER A 532 5.90 4.37 -19.51
N LEU A 533 5.34 4.54 -18.29
CA LEU A 533 5.50 5.76 -17.48
C LEU A 533 6.98 6.08 -17.29
N ARG A 534 7.76 5.10 -16.79
CA ARG A 534 9.19 5.30 -16.53
C ARG A 534 9.98 5.57 -17.81
N ARG A 535 9.68 4.83 -18.89
CA ARG A 535 10.33 4.97 -20.19
C ARG A 535 10.15 6.38 -20.76
N ILE A 536 8.92 6.89 -20.78
CA ILE A 536 8.61 8.23 -21.29
C ILE A 536 9.15 9.30 -20.36
N ALA A 537 8.83 9.24 -19.07
CA ALA A 537 9.24 10.27 -18.11
C ALA A 537 10.77 10.44 -18.08
N SER A 538 11.52 9.34 -18.02
CA SER A 538 12.98 9.38 -18.01
C SER A 538 13.59 9.82 -19.33
N HIS A 539 12.87 9.70 -20.46
CA HIS A 539 13.31 10.26 -21.73
C HIS A 539 13.34 11.80 -21.70
N PHE A 540 12.43 12.40 -20.92
CA PHE A 540 12.30 13.85 -20.72
C PHE A 540 12.97 14.34 -19.42
N GLY A 541 13.94 13.60 -18.89
CA GLY A 541 14.73 14.01 -17.73
C GLY A 541 14.03 13.90 -16.36
N VAL A 542 12.88 13.22 -16.27
CA VAL A 542 12.19 12.99 -14.99
C VAL A 542 12.89 11.89 -14.19
N SER A 543 13.16 12.20 -12.91
CA SER A 543 13.76 11.31 -11.94
C SER A 543 12.71 10.67 -11.04
N PHE A 544 12.84 9.37 -10.81
CA PHE A 544 11.99 8.62 -9.88
C PHE A 544 12.79 8.28 -8.61
N VAL A 545 12.29 8.71 -7.46
CA VAL A 545 12.95 8.50 -6.17
C VAL A 545 12.01 7.75 -5.24
N PRO A 546 12.42 6.62 -4.63
CA PRO A 546 11.57 5.98 -3.63
C PRO A 546 11.28 6.91 -2.45
N LEU A 547 10.02 6.92 -1.99
CA LEU A 547 9.55 7.92 -1.03
C LEU A 547 10.30 7.86 0.30
N PHE A 548 10.50 6.67 0.87
CA PHE A 548 11.22 6.52 2.15
C PHE A 548 12.65 7.09 2.13
N PRO A 549 13.55 6.71 1.19
CA PRO A 549 14.86 7.35 1.04
C PRO A 549 14.80 8.87 0.92
N ALA A 550 13.84 9.41 0.15
CA ALA A 550 13.68 10.84 -0.01
C ALA A 550 13.30 11.53 1.30
N LEU A 551 12.43 10.92 2.11
CA LEU A 551 12.06 11.44 3.43
C LEU A 551 13.23 11.40 4.41
N VAL A 552 14.03 10.32 4.41
CA VAL A 552 15.24 10.23 5.23
C VAL A 552 16.23 11.35 4.87
N LYS A 553 16.45 11.58 3.57
CA LYS A 553 17.30 12.69 3.10
C LYS A 553 16.76 14.06 3.53
N LYS A 554 15.46 14.32 3.32
CA LYS A 554 14.82 15.58 3.75
C LYS A 554 14.86 15.77 5.26
N GLN A 555 14.73 14.70 6.04
CA GLN A 555 14.85 14.76 7.49
C GLN A 555 16.28 15.14 7.90
N LYS A 556 17.32 14.62 7.23
CA LYS A 556 18.72 15.02 7.45
C LYS A 556 18.90 16.53 7.19
N GLU A 557 18.41 17.02 6.05
CA GLU A 557 18.50 18.44 5.65
C GLU A 557 17.75 19.40 6.60
N LEU A 558 16.57 19.01 7.11
CA LEU A 558 15.75 19.85 7.98
C LEU A 558 16.49 20.30 9.26
N VAL A 559 17.32 19.43 9.83
CA VAL A 559 18.03 19.71 11.10
C VAL A 559 19.26 20.59 10.89
N GLU A 560 19.79 20.69 9.67
CA GLU A 560 20.90 21.58 9.31
C GLU A 560 20.50 23.06 9.21
N GLY A 561 19.25 23.40 9.58
CA GLY A 561 18.70 24.75 9.50
C GLY A 561 18.19 25.13 8.11
N ASN A 562 18.18 24.17 7.16
CA ASN A 562 17.63 24.36 5.83
C ASN A 562 16.11 24.20 5.87
N SER A 563 15.37 25.24 5.46
CA SER A 563 13.94 25.09 5.16
C SER A 563 13.80 24.29 3.87
N PHE A 564 13.17 23.11 3.91
CA PHE A 564 12.77 22.42 2.70
C PHE A 564 11.31 22.76 2.35
N SER A 565 11.04 22.92 1.06
CA SER A 565 9.68 23.07 0.53
C SER A 565 9.43 22.00 -0.51
N TRP A 566 8.19 21.53 -0.56
CA TRP A 566 7.68 20.77 -1.70
C TRP A 566 7.41 21.74 -2.83
N LYS A 567 7.79 21.38 -4.05
CA LYS A 567 7.67 22.24 -5.22
C LYS A 567 7.33 21.39 -6.44
N GLY A 568 6.28 21.81 -7.14
CA GLY A 568 5.98 21.30 -8.47
C GLY A 568 7.09 21.64 -9.45
N LEU A 569 7.06 20.96 -10.59
CA LEU A 569 7.97 21.12 -11.73
C LEU A 569 9.45 20.96 -11.36
N SER A 570 9.75 20.18 -10.32
CA SER A 570 11.13 19.84 -9.92
C SER A 570 11.78 18.76 -10.80
N GLY A 571 11.00 18.10 -11.67
CA GLY A 571 11.44 16.91 -12.41
C GLY A 571 11.60 15.66 -11.55
N VAL A 572 11.20 15.69 -10.26
CA VAL A 572 11.30 14.55 -9.34
C VAL A 572 9.91 14.03 -8.99
N LEU A 573 9.69 12.73 -9.19
CA LEU A 573 8.49 12.01 -8.77
C LEU A 573 8.83 10.97 -7.70
N TYR A 574 8.00 10.86 -6.67
CA TYR A 574 8.21 9.93 -5.57
C TYR A 574 7.51 8.61 -5.83
N THR A 575 8.21 7.49 -5.72
CA THR A 575 7.61 6.17 -5.97
C THR A 575 7.25 5.46 -4.68
N VAL A 576 6.08 4.83 -4.68
CA VAL A 576 5.58 3.95 -3.62
C VAL A 576 5.11 2.62 -4.20
N SER A 577 5.13 1.59 -3.37
CA SER A 577 4.66 0.23 -3.71
C SER A 577 3.27 -0.09 -3.14
N SER A 578 2.76 0.72 -2.21
CA SER A 578 1.47 0.47 -1.56
C SER A 578 0.81 1.75 -1.03
N TRP A 579 -0.51 1.69 -0.83
CA TRP A 579 -1.26 2.75 -0.16
C TRP A 579 -0.88 2.91 1.33
N ALA A 580 -0.22 1.92 1.95
CA ALA A 580 0.30 2.05 3.31
C ALA A 580 1.41 3.12 3.39
N GLU A 581 2.25 3.23 2.37
CA GLU A 581 3.29 4.27 2.29
C GLU A 581 2.67 5.66 2.12
N VAL A 582 1.69 5.78 1.21
CA VAL A 582 0.93 7.02 1.00
C VAL A 582 0.25 7.47 2.29
N HIS A 583 -0.44 6.54 2.97
CA HIS A 583 -1.14 6.80 4.23
C HIS A 583 -0.18 7.26 5.33
N SER A 584 0.92 6.53 5.52
CA SER A 584 1.92 6.88 6.54
C SER A 584 2.57 8.23 6.29
N PHE A 585 2.88 8.53 5.03
CA PHE A 585 3.47 9.81 4.64
C PHE A 585 2.51 10.98 4.88
N THR A 586 1.25 10.83 4.49
CA THR A 586 0.26 11.94 4.49
C THR A 586 -0.35 12.19 5.87
N ILE A 587 -0.89 11.15 6.51
CA ILE A 587 -1.67 11.26 7.75
C ILE A 587 -1.01 10.56 8.94
N GLY A 588 -0.11 9.61 8.69
CA GLY A 588 0.67 8.91 9.71
C GLY A 588 0.02 7.60 10.17
N SER A 589 0.83 6.79 10.85
CA SER A 589 0.44 5.50 11.44
C SER A 589 -0.53 5.75 12.60
N SER A 590 -1.83 5.64 12.33
CA SER A 590 -2.93 5.79 13.30
C SER A 590 -3.87 4.59 13.28
#